data_AF-A0A069PG87-F1
#
_entry.id   AF-A0A069PG87-F1
#
_cell.length_a   1.000
_cell.length_b   1.000
_cell.length_c   1.000
_cell.angle_alpha   90.00
_cell.angle_beta   90.00
_cell.angle_gamma   90.00
#
_symmetry.space_group_name_H-M   'P 1'
#
loop_
_entity.id
_entity.type
_entity.pdbx_description
1 polymer ?
#
loop_
_entity_poly.entity_id
_entity_poly.type
_entity_poly.pdbx_seq_one_letter_code
_entity_poly.pdbx_strand_id
1 'polypeptide(L)'
;MSSHEDVIAAIPSYLHQQLPWQDENWFGRISRYARIVNHCSLKRIIENEIKISIPDFYALGLAVAGSLAKSPCVDSGNYALTPGIAKGASERFFQLIAEDCTRLREIILKLQCYDKTWAFTYNPLRGKPLIYHRDAPQKLLGFSQQLLIWRITEGLYYDLPRDREDLNKGFGDSFQSYIGDVLLGALPLDTFRIQEEKRFEVAKGLPRDGADWIVSDATGHVFIECKTKRLTHNAKAEGNSSAMEADVIKLSECFVQNYQNIYDARCGANPSFTWRGLPMFNCVVTLENWRIKSPTHQTNLDQFIRAGLAKKNILPSVLNDVPYRLLSAQELELVAQDTTRHGVVANFALESAVTRGPYKQLFPSTLPELLPEMSRRGAFTEVTYLAKHHPYE
;
A
#
# COMPACT_ATOMS: atom_id res chain seq x y z
N MET A 1 10.94 -7.59 -35.08
CA MET A 1 10.46 -6.22 -34.79
C MET A 1 9.20 -6.38 -33.95
N SER A 2 9.20 -5.91 -32.70
CA SER A 2 7.96 -5.93 -31.91
C SER A 2 6.96 -4.96 -32.56
N SER A 3 5.72 -5.39 -32.70
CA SER A 3 4.65 -4.53 -33.21
C SER A 3 4.41 -3.37 -32.23
N HIS A 4 3.79 -2.28 -32.68
CA HIS A 4 3.38 -1.16 -31.81
C HIS A 4 2.46 -1.64 -30.67
N GLU A 5 1.63 -2.65 -30.95
CA GLU A 5 0.74 -3.29 -29.99
C GLU A 5 1.50 -4.03 -28.88
N ASP A 6 2.62 -4.71 -29.22
CA ASP A 6 3.46 -5.40 -28.24
C ASP A 6 4.08 -4.43 -27.22
N VAL A 7 4.46 -3.22 -27.68
CA VAL A 7 5.02 -2.19 -26.80
C VAL A 7 3.96 -1.69 -25.83
N ILE A 8 2.77 -1.35 -26.32
CA ILE A 8 1.65 -0.88 -25.48
C ILE A 8 1.25 -1.95 -24.47
N ALA A 9 1.20 -3.22 -24.88
CA ALA A 9 0.85 -4.33 -24.01
C ALA A 9 1.89 -4.57 -22.89
N ALA A 10 3.15 -4.22 -23.10
CA ALA A 10 4.22 -4.38 -22.12
C ALA A 10 4.31 -3.22 -21.10
N ILE A 11 3.77 -2.04 -21.40
CA ILE A 11 3.83 -0.85 -20.54
C ILE A 11 3.39 -1.16 -19.09
N PRO A 12 2.24 -1.81 -18.82
CA PRO A 12 1.82 -2.08 -17.45
C PRO A 12 2.84 -2.91 -16.67
N SER A 13 3.41 -3.94 -17.29
CA SER A 13 4.47 -4.75 -16.68
C SER A 13 5.71 -3.91 -16.35
N TYR A 14 6.16 -3.06 -17.28
CA TYR A 14 7.27 -2.12 -17.04
C TYR A 14 6.99 -1.16 -15.89
N LEU A 15 5.80 -0.55 -15.86
CA LEU A 15 5.38 0.34 -14.77
C LEU A 15 5.41 -0.41 -13.43
N HIS A 16 4.99 -1.68 -13.41
CA HIS A 16 5.02 -2.49 -12.20
C HIS A 16 6.42 -2.82 -11.69
N GLN A 17 7.40 -2.94 -12.58
CA GLN A 17 8.74 -3.39 -12.24
C GLN A 17 9.76 -2.29 -12.07
N GLN A 18 9.66 -1.20 -12.85
CA GLN A 18 10.66 -0.13 -12.88
C GLN A 18 10.33 1.00 -11.91
N LEU A 19 9.07 1.45 -11.85
CA LEU A 19 8.68 2.57 -10.98
C LEU A 19 8.94 2.33 -9.48
N PRO A 20 8.80 1.12 -8.90
CA PRO A 20 9.17 0.93 -7.50
C PRO A 20 10.61 1.35 -7.19
N TRP A 21 11.55 1.15 -8.11
CA TRP A 21 12.96 1.51 -7.92
C TRP A 21 13.18 3.02 -7.83
N GLN A 22 12.28 3.80 -8.43
CA GLN A 22 12.31 5.27 -8.42
C GLN A 22 11.55 5.88 -7.23
N ASP A 23 10.97 5.06 -6.35
CA ASP A 23 10.28 5.54 -5.15
C ASP A 23 11.29 5.91 -4.06
N GLU A 24 11.61 7.21 -3.98
CA GLU A 24 12.54 7.76 -3.00
C GLU A 24 11.89 8.01 -1.62
N ASN A 25 10.56 7.94 -1.50
CA ASN A 25 9.85 8.16 -0.23
C ASN A 25 9.85 6.90 0.66
N TRP A 26 11.04 6.38 0.95
CA TRP A 26 11.22 5.20 1.80
C TRP A 26 10.67 5.43 3.22
N PHE A 27 10.74 6.65 3.75
CA PHE A 27 10.20 6.97 5.09
C PHE A 27 8.68 6.85 5.13
N GLY A 28 7.97 7.41 4.14
CA GLY A 28 6.51 7.28 4.03
C GLY A 28 6.09 5.82 3.90
N ARG A 29 6.82 5.04 3.10
CA ARG A 29 6.63 3.58 2.99
C ARG A 29 6.78 2.87 4.33
N ILE A 30 7.90 3.08 5.03
CA ILE A 30 8.13 2.42 6.32
C ILE A 30 7.06 2.82 7.33
N SER A 31 6.72 4.11 7.39
CA SER A 31 5.69 4.61 8.30
C SER A 31 4.33 3.96 8.03
N ARG A 32 3.92 3.89 6.75
CA ARG A 32 2.69 3.21 6.33
C ARG A 32 2.65 1.77 6.79
N TYR A 33 3.64 0.98 6.38
CA TYR A 33 3.63 -0.45 6.67
C TYR A 33 3.77 -0.72 8.17
N ALA A 34 4.60 0.04 8.88
CA ALA A 34 4.75 -0.08 10.32
C ALA A 34 3.44 0.18 11.06
N ARG A 35 2.70 1.24 10.72
CA ARG A 35 1.39 1.53 11.34
C ARG A 35 0.39 0.40 11.08
N ILE A 36 0.32 -0.09 9.84
CA ILE A 36 -0.57 -1.20 9.47
C ILE A 36 -0.23 -2.47 10.28
N VAL A 37 1.03 -2.91 10.25
CA VAL A 37 1.39 -4.19 10.89
C VAL A 37 1.39 -4.11 12.42
N ASN A 38 1.64 -2.92 12.99
CA ASN A 38 1.64 -2.71 14.44
C ASN A 38 0.22 -2.44 15.00
N HIS A 39 -0.81 -2.39 14.15
CA HIS A 39 -2.21 -2.26 14.59
C HIS A 39 -2.65 -3.47 15.43
N CYS A 40 -3.52 -3.23 16.42
CA CYS A 40 -3.90 -4.24 17.42
C CYS A 40 -4.56 -5.50 16.83
N SER A 41 -5.30 -5.35 15.72
CA SER A 41 -5.94 -6.46 15.00
C SER A 41 -4.95 -7.42 14.33
N LEU A 42 -3.71 -6.98 14.09
CA LEU A 42 -2.77 -7.67 13.21
C LEU A 42 -1.44 -8.00 13.89
N LYS A 43 -0.96 -7.11 14.76
CA LYS A 43 0.34 -7.21 15.44
C LYS A 43 0.60 -8.58 16.03
N ARG A 44 -0.30 -9.04 16.91
CA ARG A 44 -0.13 -10.32 17.61
C ARG A 44 -0.09 -11.49 16.64
N ILE A 45 -0.89 -11.44 15.57
CA ILE A 45 -0.95 -12.51 14.58
C ILE A 45 0.37 -12.56 13.81
N ILE A 46 0.86 -11.41 13.33
CA ILE A 46 2.14 -11.31 12.64
C ILE A 46 3.29 -11.78 13.52
N GLU A 47 3.44 -11.25 14.74
CA GLU A 47 4.53 -11.61 15.65
C GLU A 47 4.54 -13.12 15.97
N ASN A 48 3.35 -13.74 16.03
CA ASN A 48 3.23 -15.18 16.20
C ASN A 48 3.67 -15.97 14.96
N GLU A 49 3.46 -15.47 13.74
CA GLU A 49 3.91 -16.13 12.51
C GLU A 49 5.42 -15.96 12.32
N ILE A 50 5.92 -14.73 12.43
CA ILE A 50 7.33 -14.44 12.16
C ILE A 50 8.25 -14.69 13.36
N LYS A 51 7.72 -14.96 14.56
CA LYS A 51 8.48 -15.27 15.79
C LYS A 51 9.51 -14.21 16.19
N ILE A 52 9.26 -12.96 15.82
CA ILE A 52 10.04 -11.78 16.21
C ILE A 52 9.05 -10.64 16.43
N SER A 53 9.33 -9.76 17.41
CA SER A 53 8.47 -8.59 17.61
C SER A 53 8.57 -7.63 16.42
N ILE A 54 7.49 -6.92 16.12
CA ILE A 54 7.49 -5.92 15.03
C ILE A 54 8.53 -4.83 15.29
N PRO A 55 8.67 -4.26 16.51
CA PRO A 55 9.74 -3.31 16.82
C PRO A 55 11.14 -3.86 16.55
N ASP A 56 11.46 -5.09 17.00
CA ASP A 56 12.78 -5.69 16.76
C ASP A 56 13.03 -5.91 15.26
N PHE A 57 12.01 -6.37 14.53
CA PHE A 57 12.09 -6.61 13.09
C PHE A 57 12.40 -5.33 12.30
N TYR A 58 11.72 -4.22 12.60
CA TYR A 58 12.01 -2.93 11.98
C TYR A 58 13.35 -2.35 12.44
N ALA A 59 13.72 -2.51 13.72
CA ALA A 59 14.98 -2.03 14.27
C ALA A 59 16.19 -2.67 13.58
N LEU A 60 16.20 -4.00 13.51
CA LEU A 60 17.24 -4.76 12.83
C LEU A 60 17.23 -4.49 11.32
N GLY A 61 16.03 -4.42 10.72
CA GLY A 61 15.83 -4.04 9.32
C GLY A 61 16.50 -2.73 8.95
N LEU A 62 16.20 -1.68 9.70
CA LEU A 62 16.75 -0.34 9.50
C LEU A 62 18.24 -0.27 9.82
N ALA A 63 18.71 -0.93 10.88
CA ALA A 63 20.12 -0.97 11.23
C ALA A 63 20.97 -1.69 10.17
N VAL A 64 20.47 -2.80 9.61
CA VAL A 64 21.15 -3.52 8.52
C VAL A 64 21.06 -2.73 7.22
N ALA A 65 19.92 -2.11 6.91
CA ALA A 65 19.79 -1.22 5.76
C ALA A 65 20.80 -0.06 5.80
N GLY A 66 20.98 0.56 6.96
CA GLY A 66 22.00 1.60 7.18
C GLY A 66 23.44 1.10 7.00
N SER A 67 23.73 -0.15 7.40
CA SER A 67 25.03 -0.77 7.12
C SER A 67 25.24 -1.04 5.63
N LEU A 68 24.22 -1.52 4.92
CA LEU A 68 24.26 -1.77 3.48
C LEU A 68 24.49 -0.51 2.66
N ALA A 69 24.00 0.64 3.14
CA ALA A 69 24.27 1.93 2.53
C ALA A 69 25.76 2.29 2.51
N LYS A 70 26.55 1.72 3.44
CA LYS A 70 27.99 1.98 3.59
C LYS A 70 28.86 0.86 3.04
N SER A 71 28.41 -0.38 3.14
CA SER A 71 29.15 -1.57 2.74
C SER A 71 28.19 -2.66 2.29
N PRO A 72 28.41 -3.32 1.13
CA PRO A 72 27.59 -4.45 0.70
C PRO A 72 27.79 -5.69 1.59
N CYS A 73 28.86 -5.73 2.39
CA CYS A 73 29.15 -6.82 3.31
C CYS A 73 28.69 -6.47 4.73
N VAL A 74 27.93 -7.36 5.34
CA VAL A 74 27.41 -7.26 6.71
C VAL A 74 27.81 -8.51 7.50
N ASP A 75 28.14 -8.36 8.77
CA ASP A 75 28.32 -9.48 9.70
C ASP A 75 27.12 -9.56 10.64
N SER A 76 26.37 -10.66 10.62
CA SER A 76 25.20 -10.83 11.49
C SER A 76 25.57 -10.89 12.98
N GLY A 77 26.80 -11.32 13.30
CA GLY A 77 27.32 -11.37 14.66
C GLY A 77 27.38 -9.99 15.32
N ASN A 78 27.56 -8.93 14.53
CA ASN A 78 27.57 -7.54 15.03
C ASN A 78 26.22 -7.10 15.62
N TYR A 79 25.13 -7.81 15.32
CA TYR A 79 23.79 -7.46 15.75
C TYR A 79 23.29 -8.30 16.94
N ALA A 80 24.05 -9.31 17.37
CA ALA A 80 23.65 -10.23 18.44
C ALA A 80 23.44 -9.54 19.80
N LEU A 81 24.12 -8.42 20.04
CA LEU A 81 24.05 -7.64 21.29
C LEU A 81 23.52 -6.22 21.05
N THR A 82 22.68 -6.03 20.03
CA THR A 82 22.09 -4.72 19.75
C THR A 82 21.25 -4.25 20.94
N PRO A 83 21.55 -3.08 21.54
CA PRO A 83 20.80 -2.57 22.69
C PRO A 83 19.30 -2.42 22.37
N GLY A 84 18.45 -2.87 23.28
CA GLY A 84 16.99 -2.81 23.11
C GLY A 84 16.39 -3.92 22.27
N ILE A 85 17.20 -4.82 21.70
CA ILE A 85 16.73 -5.97 20.92
C ILE A 85 16.61 -7.22 21.81
N ALA A 86 15.50 -7.95 21.68
CA ALA A 86 15.27 -9.16 22.44
C ALA A 86 16.30 -10.28 22.10
N LYS A 87 16.61 -11.12 23.10
CA LYS A 87 17.49 -12.28 22.90
C LYS A 87 16.93 -13.21 21.82
N GLY A 88 17.76 -13.58 20.84
CA GLY A 88 17.37 -14.44 19.71
C GLY A 88 16.66 -13.71 18.56
N ALA A 89 16.26 -12.44 18.72
CA ALA A 89 15.61 -11.68 17.66
C ALA A 89 16.53 -11.44 16.46
N SER A 90 17.82 -11.16 16.69
CA SER A 90 18.82 -11.04 15.61
C SER A 90 18.92 -12.30 14.77
N GLU A 91 19.06 -13.47 15.41
CA GLU A 91 19.11 -14.76 14.72
C GLU A 91 17.84 -15.00 13.89
N ARG A 92 16.68 -14.75 14.50
CA ARG A 92 15.40 -14.92 13.81
C ARG A 92 15.25 -13.97 12.63
N PHE A 93 15.66 -12.72 12.79
CA PHE A 93 15.65 -11.72 11.73
C PHE A 93 16.48 -12.18 10.52
N PHE A 94 17.73 -12.60 10.73
CA PHE A 94 18.58 -13.07 9.63
C PHE A 94 18.04 -14.36 8.99
N GLN A 95 17.41 -15.26 9.74
CA GLN A 95 16.71 -16.42 9.16
C GLN A 95 15.57 -16.00 8.21
N LEU A 96 14.87 -14.88 8.49
CA LEU A 96 13.79 -14.39 7.65
C LEU A 96 14.30 -13.73 6.36
N ILE A 97 15.42 -13.01 6.42
CA ILE A 97 15.87 -12.14 5.32
C ILE A 97 17.09 -12.66 4.54
N ALA A 98 17.80 -13.66 5.05
CA ALA A 98 18.99 -14.21 4.41
C ALA A 98 18.76 -15.63 3.88
N GLU A 99 19.51 -16.01 2.84
CA GLU A 99 19.51 -17.35 2.28
C GLU A 99 20.90 -17.78 1.80
N ASP A 100 21.15 -19.08 1.83
CA ASP A 100 22.35 -19.70 1.29
C ASP A 100 22.44 -19.50 -0.24
N CYS A 101 23.62 -19.15 -0.75
CA CYS A 101 23.83 -18.91 -2.18
C CYS A 101 23.48 -20.11 -3.06
N THR A 102 23.71 -21.34 -2.57
CA THR A 102 23.41 -22.57 -3.33
C THR A 102 21.91 -22.77 -3.44
N ARG A 103 21.21 -22.65 -2.31
CA ARG A 103 19.74 -22.73 -2.27
C ARG A 103 19.08 -21.61 -3.09
N LEU A 104 19.60 -20.39 -3.04
CA LEU A 104 19.09 -19.30 -3.85
C LEU A 104 19.25 -19.58 -5.36
N ARG A 105 20.39 -20.15 -5.78
CA ARG A 105 20.60 -20.57 -7.18
C ARG A 105 19.59 -21.62 -7.61
N GLU A 106 19.29 -22.62 -6.77
CA GLU A 106 18.25 -23.61 -7.05
C GLU A 106 16.86 -22.99 -7.21
N ILE A 107 16.51 -22.01 -6.35
CA ILE A 107 15.24 -21.28 -6.44
C ILE A 107 15.18 -20.49 -7.76
N ILE A 108 16.25 -19.78 -8.11
CA ILE A 108 16.33 -19.01 -9.36
C ILE A 108 16.15 -19.93 -10.57
N LEU A 109 16.85 -21.07 -10.62
CA LEU A 109 16.72 -22.03 -11.72
C LEU A 109 15.29 -22.58 -11.88
N LYS A 110 14.56 -22.76 -10.77
CA LYS A 110 13.16 -23.21 -10.81
C LYS A 110 12.18 -22.13 -11.28
N LEU A 111 12.50 -20.86 -11.01
CA LEU A 111 11.63 -19.74 -11.32
C LEU A 111 11.93 -19.12 -12.68
N GLN A 112 13.12 -19.35 -13.24
CA GLN A 112 13.51 -18.81 -14.53
C GLN A 112 12.52 -19.23 -15.63
N CYS A 113 12.00 -18.22 -16.33
CA CYS A 113 11.26 -18.40 -17.57
C CYS A 113 12.12 -17.92 -18.74
N TYR A 114 12.03 -18.60 -19.88
CA TYR A 114 12.73 -18.27 -21.12
C TYR A 114 11.76 -17.87 -22.24
N ASP A 115 10.69 -17.17 -21.88
CA ASP A 115 9.72 -16.61 -22.82
C ASP A 115 9.72 -15.07 -22.80
N LYS A 116 8.69 -14.45 -23.41
CA LYS A 116 8.52 -12.99 -23.45
C LYS A 116 8.39 -12.33 -22.06
N THR A 117 8.15 -13.11 -21.01
CA THR A 117 8.03 -12.65 -19.62
C THR A 117 9.31 -12.83 -18.81
N TRP A 118 10.40 -13.34 -19.41
CA TRP A 118 11.68 -13.54 -18.72
C TRP A 118 12.09 -12.30 -17.92
N ALA A 119 12.11 -11.12 -18.56
CA ALA A 119 12.47 -9.86 -17.93
C ALA A 119 11.58 -9.49 -16.72
N PHE A 120 10.42 -10.13 -16.60
CA PHE A 120 9.42 -9.90 -15.57
C PHE A 120 9.33 -11.00 -14.51
N THR A 121 10.23 -11.98 -14.54
CA THR A 121 10.27 -13.08 -13.58
C THR A 121 10.50 -12.59 -12.14
N TYR A 122 9.90 -13.27 -11.16
CA TYR A 122 10.09 -12.93 -9.75
C TYR A 122 11.58 -13.01 -9.38
N ASN A 123 12.11 -11.93 -8.78
CA ASN A 123 13.44 -11.92 -8.21
C ASN A 123 13.42 -12.45 -6.76
N PRO A 124 14.04 -13.61 -6.46
CA PRO A 124 14.07 -14.18 -5.10
C PRO A 124 14.69 -13.27 -4.04
N LEU A 125 15.53 -12.32 -4.44
CA LEU A 125 16.12 -11.32 -3.53
C LEU A 125 15.07 -10.37 -2.93
N ARG A 126 13.85 -10.31 -3.47
CA ARG A 126 12.72 -9.61 -2.81
C ARG A 126 12.29 -10.30 -1.50
N GLY A 127 12.43 -11.63 -1.43
CA GLY A 127 12.14 -12.40 -0.23
C GLY A 127 13.38 -12.62 0.65
N LYS A 128 14.55 -12.74 0.03
CA LYS A 128 15.82 -13.03 0.69
C LYS A 128 16.90 -12.03 0.23
N PRO A 129 16.85 -10.77 0.67
CA PRO A 129 17.75 -9.71 0.19
C PRO A 129 19.23 -9.91 0.56
N LEU A 130 19.53 -10.77 1.55
CA LEU A 130 20.89 -11.09 1.96
C LEU A 130 21.28 -12.51 1.55
N ILE A 131 22.53 -12.68 1.16
CA ILE A 131 23.09 -13.96 0.76
C ILE A 131 24.28 -14.31 1.64
N TYR A 132 24.40 -15.57 2.05
CA TYR A 132 25.61 -16.08 2.70
C TYR A 132 26.13 -17.35 2.01
N HIS A 133 27.39 -17.68 2.28
CA HIS A 133 27.96 -18.99 1.98
C HIS A 133 27.85 -19.90 3.21
N ARG A 134 27.59 -21.20 3.02
CA ARG A 134 27.41 -22.14 4.15
C ARG A 134 28.62 -22.22 5.08
N ASP A 135 29.82 -22.02 4.54
CA ASP A 135 31.07 -22.06 5.32
C ASP A 135 31.29 -20.80 6.19
N ALA A 136 30.55 -19.73 5.92
CA ALA A 136 30.61 -18.47 6.66
C ALA A 136 29.21 -17.83 6.77
N PRO A 137 28.25 -18.48 7.47
CA PRO A 137 26.85 -18.07 7.50
C PRO A 137 26.61 -16.70 8.14
N GLN A 138 27.55 -16.21 8.93
CA GLN A 138 27.53 -14.89 9.54
C GLN A 138 27.98 -13.78 8.60
N LYS A 139 28.73 -14.09 7.54
CA LYS A 139 29.21 -13.13 6.54
C LYS A 139 28.18 -13.03 5.41
N LEU A 140 27.46 -11.92 5.39
CA LEU A 140 26.33 -11.68 4.51
C LEU A 140 26.70 -10.65 3.44
N LEU A 141 26.26 -10.91 2.21
CA LEU A 141 26.33 -10.00 1.09
C LEU A 141 24.92 -9.48 0.79
N GLY A 142 24.74 -8.16 0.81
CA GLY A 142 23.52 -7.48 0.38
C GLY A 142 23.81 -6.55 -0.78
N PHE A 143 23.03 -6.68 -1.86
CA PHE A 143 23.24 -5.92 -3.10
C PHE A 143 22.52 -4.58 -3.12
N SER A 144 21.49 -4.42 -2.31
CA SER A 144 20.64 -3.23 -2.33
C SER A 144 19.98 -3.02 -0.99
N GLN A 145 20.18 -1.83 -0.43
CA GLN A 145 19.41 -1.36 0.72
C GLN A 145 17.90 -1.37 0.43
N GLN A 146 17.51 -0.99 -0.80
CA GLN A 146 16.10 -0.89 -1.18
C GLN A 146 15.39 -2.25 -1.16
N LEU A 147 16.06 -3.33 -1.59
CA LEU A 147 15.53 -4.69 -1.46
C LEU A 147 15.27 -5.08 0.00
N LEU A 148 16.14 -4.65 0.93
CA LEU A 148 15.92 -4.87 2.35
C LEU A 148 14.76 -4.02 2.88
N ILE A 149 14.65 -2.76 2.48
CA ILE A 149 13.51 -1.90 2.85
C ILE A 149 12.19 -2.52 2.38
N TRP A 150 12.11 -2.97 1.12
CA TRP A 150 10.94 -3.67 0.61
C TRP A 150 10.66 -4.95 1.37
N ARG A 151 11.70 -5.72 1.72
CA ARG A 151 11.54 -6.95 2.48
C ARG A 151 10.90 -6.73 3.85
N ILE A 152 11.33 -5.69 4.57
CA ILE A 152 10.83 -5.38 5.92
C ILE A 152 9.50 -4.61 5.91
N THR A 153 9.04 -4.16 4.74
CA THR A 153 7.76 -3.46 4.57
C THR A 153 6.77 -4.36 3.83
N GLU A 154 6.53 -4.16 2.53
CA GLU A 154 5.55 -4.96 1.78
C GLU A 154 5.92 -6.44 1.63
N GLY A 155 7.19 -6.78 1.84
CA GLY A 155 7.73 -8.13 1.72
C GLY A 155 7.32 -9.03 2.89
N LEU A 156 6.94 -8.46 4.04
CA LEU A 156 6.50 -9.24 5.21
C LEU A 156 5.30 -10.14 4.89
N TYR A 157 4.41 -9.66 4.02
CA TYR A 157 3.26 -10.41 3.52
C TYR A 157 3.62 -11.76 2.88
N TYR A 158 4.84 -11.93 2.36
CA TYR A 158 5.25 -13.20 1.75
C TYR A 158 5.49 -14.31 2.77
N ASP A 159 5.68 -13.96 4.05
CA ASP A 159 5.85 -14.93 5.13
C ASP A 159 4.53 -15.36 5.77
N LEU A 160 3.44 -14.67 5.43
CA LEU A 160 2.15 -14.87 6.08
C LEU A 160 1.29 -15.85 5.26
N PRO A 161 0.58 -16.78 5.93
CA PRO A 161 -0.31 -17.71 5.26
C PRO A 161 -1.50 -16.95 4.65
N ARG A 162 -1.81 -17.23 3.38
CA ARG A 162 -2.79 -16.47 2.57
C ARG A 162 -4.26 -16.82 2.88
N ASP A 163 -4.50 -18.04 3.36
CA ASP A 163 -5.85 -18.59 3.51
C ASP A 163 -6.40 -18.47 4.93
N ARG A 164 -5.76 -17.64 5.78
CA ARG A 164 -6.20 -17.38 7.14
C ARG A 164 -7.17 -16.20 7.19
N GLU A 165 -8.41 -16.49 7.58
CA GLU A 165 -9.49 -15.50 7.67
C GLU A 165 -9.17 -14.36 8.66
N ASP A 166 -8.59 -14.70 9.82
CA ASP A 166 -8.24 -13.72 10.85
C ASP A 166 -7.13 -12.76 10.41
N LEU A 167 -6.15 -13.25 9.63
CA LEU A 167 -5.15 -12.38 8.99
C LEU A 167 -5.78 -11.48 7.93
N ASN A 168 -6.62 -12.04 7.05
CA ASN A 168 -7.26 -11.27 5.98
C ASN A 168 -8.14 -10.15 6.53
N LYS A 169 -8.94 -10.47 7.56
CA LYS A 169 -9.74 -9.48 8.28
C LYS A 169 -8.85 -8.47 9.01
N GLY A 170 -7.85 -8.93 9.77
CA GLY A 170 -6.93 -8.06 10.49
C GLY A 170 -6.21 -7.07 9.57
N PHE A 171 -5.84 -7.49 8.37
CA PHE A 171 -5.30 -6.61 7.33
C PHE A 171 -6.32 -5.58 6.83
N GLY A 172 -7.55 -6.00 6.54
CA GLY A 172 -8.64 -5.09 6.18
C GLY A 172 -8.83 -4.00 7.23
N ASP A 173 -9.06 -4.40 8.47
CA ASP A 173 -9.30 -3.52 9.62
C ASP A 173 -8.12 -2.56 9.85
N SER A 174 -6.89 -3.07 9.85
CA SER A 174 -5.69 -2.25 10.07
C SER A 174 -5.41 -1.27 8.93
N PHE A 175 -5.71 -1.66 7.69
CA PHE A 175 -5.55 -0.76 6.54
C PHE A 175 -6.61 0.34 6.53
N GLN A 176 -7.88 0.00 6.81
CA GLN A 176 -8.95 0.98 6.96
C GLN A 176 -8.62 1.98 8.08
N SER A 177 -8.14 1.50 9.23
CA SER A 177 -7.68 2.35 10.34
C SER A 177 -6.54 3.27 9.91
N TYR A 178 -5.55 2.74 9.17
CA TYR A 178 -4.44 3.54 8.63
C TYR A 178 -4.93 4.65 7.68
N ILE A 179 -5.91 4.36 6.81
CA ILE A 179 -6.51 5.39 5.95
C ILE A 179 -7.19 6.47 6.80
N GLY A 180 -7.88 6.08 7.87
CA GLY A 180 -8.41 7.02 8.87
C GLY A 180 -7.33 7.94 9.45
N ASP A 181 -6.21 7.38 9.87
CA ASP A 181 -5.07 8.16 10.37
C ASP A 181 -4.53 9.15 9.32
N VAL A 182 -4.48 8.75 8.05
CA VAL A 182 -4.05 9.64 6.95
C VAL A 182 -5.01 10.81 6.80
N LEU A 183 -6.31 10.53 6.78
CA LEU A 183 -7.35 11.55 6.64
C LEU A 183 -7.31 12.52 7.83
N LEU A 184 -7.27 12.00 9.06
CA LEU A 184 -7.22 12.80 10.29
C LEU A 184 -5.90 13.58 10.44
N GLY A 185 -4.79 13.03 9.96
CA GLY A 185 -3.48 13.68 9.99
C GLY A 185 -3.30 14.78 8.95
N ALA A 186 -4.01 14.69 7.81
CA ALA A 186 -3.93 15.66 6.73
C ALA A 186 -5.01 16.75 6.81
N LEU A 187 -6.26 16.36 7.09
CA LEU A 187 -7.43 17.22 6.94
C LEU A 187 -7.85 17.86 8.28
N PRO A 188 -7.91 19.20 8.39
CA PRO A 188 -8.29 19.87 9.62
C PRO A 188 -9.80 19.77 9.89
N LEU A 189 -10.16 19.36 11.11
CA LEU A 189 -11.55 19.03 11.50
C LEU A 189 -12.50 20.23 11.62
N ASP A 190 -11.97 21.45 11.61
CA ASP A 190 -12.77 22.68 11.56
C ASP A 190 -13.33 22.96 10.15
N THR A 191 -12.67 22.39 9.12
CA THR A 191 -13.00 22.59 7.71
C THR A 191 -13.62 21.32 7.10
N PHE A 192 -13.15 20.15 7.54
CA PHE A 192 -13.56 18.86 7.01
C PHE A 192 -14.32 18.05 8.05
N ARG A 193 -15.42 17.44 7.62
CA ARG A 193 -16.10 16.38 8.37
C ARG A 193 -15.61 15.04 7.85
N ILE A 194 -14.97 14.27 8.73
CA ILE A 194 -14.49 12.92 8.46
C ILE A 194 -15.36 11.95 9.25
N GLN A 195 -15.97 11.00 8.56
CA GLN A 195 -16.85 10.00 9.15
C GLN A 195 -16.34 8.60 8.83
N GLU A 196 -16.08 7.83 9.87
CA GLU A 196 -15.79 6.40 9.80
C GLU A 196 -17.03 5.60 9.39
N GLU A 197 -16.80 4.38 8.91
CA GLU A 197 -17.83 3.38 8.63
C GLU A 197 -18.87 3.30 9.75
N LYS A 198 -20.14 3.35 9.35
CA LYS A 198 -21.27 3.10 10.24
C LYS A 198 -22.25 2.18 9.56
N ARG A 199 -22.64 1.12 10.26
CA ARG A 199 -23.76 0.27 9.87
C ARG A 199 -25.07 1.02 9.99
N PHE A 200 -25.97 0.79 9.05
CA PHE A 200 -27.32 1.34 9.07
C PHE A 200 -28.31 0.33 8.45
N GLU A 201 -29.61 0.58 8.64
CA GLU A 201 -30.66 -0.21 8.00
C GLU A 201 -31.24 0.58 6.82
N VAL A 202 -31.17 0.02 5.61
CA VAL A 202 -31.79 0.62 4.41
C VAL A 202 -33.31 0.43 4.40
N ALA A 203 -33.77 -0.62 5.07
CA ALA A 203 -35.16 -0.96 5.35
C ALA A 203 -35.18 -1.82 6.62
N LYS A 204 -36.35 -1.94 7.25
CA LYS A 204 -36.51 -2.71 8.50
C LYS A 204 -35.89 -4.10 8.38
N GLY A 205 -34.85 -4.37 9.17
CA GLY A 205 -34.17 -5.67 9.21
C GLY A 205 -33.27 -5.98 8.01
N LEU A 206 -32.96 -4.98 7.17
CA LEU A 206 -32.00 -5.10 6.07
C LEU A 206 -30.76 -4.24 6.37
N PRO A 207 -29.77 -4.80 7.11
CA PRO A 207 -28.56 -4.07 7.47
C PRO A 207 -27.67 -3.85 6.26
N ARG A 208 -26.94 -2.74 6.29
CA ARG A 208 -25.97 -2.31 5.29
C ARG A 208 -24.72 -1.80 6.02
N ASP A 209 -23.56 -2.29 5.56
CA ASP A 209 -22.26 -1.73 5.90
C ASP A 209 -22.05 -0.44 5.10
N GLY A 210 -21.54 0.60 5.76
CA GLY A 210 -21.32 1.91 5.13
C GLY A 210 -20.12 1.93 4.20
N ALA A 211 -19.77 3.12 3.71
CA ALA A 211 -18.43 3.31 3.15
C ALA A 211 -17.41 3.35 4.29
N ASP A 212 -16.21 2.81 4.06
CA ASP A 212 -15.15 2.76 5.06
C ASP A 212 -14.84 4.14 5.66
N TRP A 213 -14.81 5.16 4.79
CA TRP A 213 -14.70 6.56 5.18
C TRP A 213 -15.55 7.47 4.29
N ILE A 214 -16.06 8.56 4.86
CA ILE A 214 -16.68 9.66 4.13
C ILE A 214 -15.99 10.96 4.55
N VAL A 215 -15.45 11.70 3.58
CA VAL A 215 -14.88 13.03 3.78
C VAL A 215 -15.78 14.07 3.13
N SER A 216 -16.12 15.11 3.88
CA SER A 216 -16.99 16.20 3.41
C SER A 216 -16.39 17.55 3.75
N ASP A 217 -16.51 18.51 2.84
CA ASP A 217 -16.27 19.93 3.12
C ASP A 217 -17.44 20.77 2.58
N ALA A 218 -17.25 22.09 2.47
CA ALA A 218 -18.27 22.98 1.90
C ALA A 218 -18.48 22.79 0.38
N THR A 219 -17.57 22.09 -0.31
CA THR A 219 -17.57 21.94 -1.77
C THR A 219 -18.16 20.61 -2.22
N GLY A 220 -17.96 19.52 -1.46
CA GLY A 220 -18.37 18.19 -1.90
C GLY A 220 -18.14 17.08 -0.88
N HIS A 221 -18.46 15.86 -1.31
CA HIS A 221 -18.30 14.63 -0.53
C HIS A 221 -17.50 13.60 -1.32
N VAL A 222 -16.57 12.90 -0.66
CA VAL A 222 -15.94 11.71 -1.21
C VAL A 222 -16.21 10.51 -0.31
N PHE A 223 -16.69 9.44 -0.91
CA PHE A 223 -16.91 8.14 -0.27
C PHE A 223 -15.71 7.27 -0.60
N ILE A 224 -15.05 6.75 0.42
CA ILE A 224 -13.78 6.02 0.31
C ILE A 224 -14.00 4.57 0.73
N GLU A 225 -13.56 3.66 -0.13
CA GLU A 225 -13.54 2.22 0.09
C GLU A 225 -12.08 1.73 0.09
N CYS A 226 -11.67 1.02 1.14
CA CYS A 226 -10.31 0.56 1.38
C CYS A 226 -10.15 -0.91 0.98
N LYS A 227 -9.07 -1.22 0.24
CA LYS A 227 -8.74 -2.60 -0.15
C LYS A 227 -7.26 -2.90 0.01
N THR A 228 -6.96 -3.94 0.78
CA THR A 228 -5.60 -4.49 0.95
C THR A 228 -5.16 -5.40 -0.20
N LYS A 229 -6.06 -5.64 -1.16
CA LYS A 229 -5.81 -6.56 -2.26
C LYS A 229 -4.61 -6.10 -3.11
N ARG A 230 -3.72 -7.07 -3.38
CA ARG A 230 -2.52 -6.91 -4.22
C ARG A 230 -2.77 -7.55 -5.57
N LEU A 231 -2.20 -6.99 -6.62
CA LEU A 231 -2.12 -7.67 -7.91
C LEU A 231 -1.29 -8.96 -7.76
N THR A 232 -1.75 -10.03 -8.38
CA THR A 232 -0.98 -11.28 -8.43
C THR A 232 0.35 -11.07 -9.17
N HIS A 233 1.37 -11.90 -8.88
CA HIS A 233 2.64 -11.81 -9.58
C HIS A 233 2.45 -11.95 -11.10
N ASN A 234 1.61 -12.90 -11.52
CA ASN A 234 1.32 -13.13 -12.94
C ASN A 234 0.63 -11.92 -13.58
N ALA A 235 -0.31 -11.26 -12.89
CA ALA A 235 -0.89 -10.01 -13.39
C ALA A 235 0.14 -8.87 -13.55
N LYS A 236 1.14 -8.80 -12.66
CA LYS A 236 2.25 -7.82 -12.76
C LYS A 236 3.25 -8.15 -13.86
N ALA A 237 3.46 -9.44 -14.15
CA ALA A 237 4.38 -9.90 -15.18
C ALA A 237 3.76 -9.83 -16.58
N GLU A 238 2.46 -10.15 -16.68
CA GLU A 238 1.67 -10.15 -17.89
C GLU A 238 0.49 -9.18 -17.75
N GLY A 239 0.74 -7.90 -18.04
CA GLY A 239 -0.25 -6.83 -17.89
C GLY A 239 -1.53 -6.97 -18.73
N ASN A 240 -1.58 -7.89 -19.70
CA ASN A 240 -2.77 -8.19 -20.51
C ASN A 240 -3.11 -9.69 -20.48
N SER A 241 -3.14 -10.25 -19.28
CA SER A 241 -3.50 -11.66 -19.02
C SER A 241 -4.90 -11.79 -18.43
N SER A 242 -5.48 -13.00 -18.50
CA SER A 242 -6.71 -13.34 -17.78
C SER A 242 -6.59 -13.14 -16.27
N ALA A 243 -5.37 -13.25 -15.72
CA ALA A 243 -5.10 -12.95 -14.32
C ALA A 243 -5.29 -11.46 -14.00
N MET A 244 -4.82 -10.57 -14.87
CA MET A 244 -5.05 -9.13 -14.74
C MET A 244 -6.54 -8.80 -14.87
N GLU A 245 -7.24 -9.38 -15.84
CA GLU A 245 -8.69 -9.18 -16.00
C GLU A 245 -9.47 -9.61 -14.76
N ALA A 246 -9.19 -10.80 -14.23
CA ALA A 246 -9.81 -11.29 -12.99
C ALA A 246 -9.53 -10.37 -11.78
N ASP A 247 -8.34 -9.77 -11.73
CA ASP A 247 -7.99 -8.80 -10.69
C ASP A 247 -8.76 -7.47 -10.86
N VAL A 248 -8.94 -6.99 -12.09
CA VAL A 248 -9.74 -5.78 -12.42
C VAL A 248 -11.23 -6.00 -12.15
N ILE A 249 -11.78 -7.19 -12.44
CA ILE A 249 -13.19 -7.54 -12.11
C ILE A 249 -13.42 -7.40 -10.62
N LYS A 250 -12.57 -8.01 -9.78
CA LYS A 250 -12.65 -7.91 -8.32
C LYS A 250 -12.51 -6.46 -7.83
N LEU A 251 -11.69 -5.64 -8.51
CA LEU A 251 -11.58 -4.22 -8.19
C LEU A 251 -12.88 -3.46 -8.53
N SER A 252 -13.51 -3.77 -9.66
CA SER A 252 -14.78 -3.16 -10.06
C SER A 252 -15.91 -3.40 -9.06
N GLU A 253 -15.93 -4.57 -8.42
CA GLU A 253 -16.90 -4.92 -7.37
C GLU A 253 -16.82 -3.95 -6.18
N CYS A 254 -15.61 -3.47 -5.85
CA CYS A 254 -15.40 -2.49 -4.78
C CYS A 254 -16.00 -1.13 -5.14
N PHE A 255 -15.84 -0.69 -6.39
CA PHE A 255 -16.49 0.53 -6.87
C PHE A 255 -18.01 0.42 -6.87
N VAL A 256 -18.56 -0.72 -7.32
CA VAL A 256 -20.00 -0.97 -7.33
C VAL A 256 -20.57 -0.96 -5.92
N GLN A 257 -19.88 -1.58 -4.96
CA GLN A 257 -20.25 -1.53 -3.55
C GLN A 257 -20.28 -0.08 -3.03
N ASN A 258 -19.25 0.70 -3.33
CA ASN A 258 -19.21 2.10 -2.88
C ASN A 258 -20.25 2.99 -3.60
N TYR A 259 -20.56 2.72 -4.87
CA TYR A 259 -21.67 3.38 -5.56
C TYR A 259 -23.03 3.06 -4.93
N GLN A 260 -23.22 1.84 -4.43
CA GLN A 260 -24.42 1.51 -3.64
C GLN A 260 -24.50 2.36 -2.38
N ASN A 261 -23.38 2.55 -1.66
CA ASN A 261 -23.33 3.41 -0.48
C ASN A 261 -23.67 4.87 -0.81
N ILE A 262 -23.17 5.39 -1.94
CA ILE A 262 -23.50 6.73 -2.44
C ILE A 262 -24.98 6.84 -2.81
N TYR A 263 -25.52 5.82 -3.47
CA TYR A 263 -26.94 5.77 -3.83
C TYR A 263 -27.83 5.78 -2.58
N ASP A 264 -27.53 4.90 -1.61
CA ASP A 264 -28.24 4.82 -0.33
C ASP A 264 -28.16 6.16 0.43
N ALA A 265 -27.01 6.85 0.38
CA ALA A 265 -26.83 8.18 0.94
C ALA A 265 -27.65 9.27 0.22
N ARG A 266 -27.74 9.26 -1.11
CA ARG A 266 -28.56 10.19 -1.91
C ARG A 266 -30.06 10.04 -1.64
N CYS A 267 -30.51 8.80 -1.44
CA CYS A 267 -31.89 8.49 -1.11
C CYS A 267 -32.25 8.76 0.37
N GLY A 268 -31.28 9.18 1.19
CA GLY A 268 -31.50 9.44 2.63
C GLY A 268 -31.63 8.17 3.47
N ALA A 269 -31.25 7.00 2.94
CA ALA A 269 -31.30 5.73 3.67
C ALA A 269 -30.19 5.64 4.74
N ASN A 270 -29.08 6.37 4.58
CA ASN A 270 -28.05 6.50 5.61
C ASN A 270 -28.37 7.70 6.53
N PRO A 271 -28.89 7.47 7.76
CA PRO A 271 -29.32 8.56 8.65
C PRO A 271 -28.14 9.36 9.23
N SER A 272 -26.93 8.80 9.18
CA SER A 272 -25.73 9.47 9.70
C SER A 272 -25.14 10.48 8.71
N PHE A 273 -25.59 10.45 7.45
CA PHE A 273 -25.08 11.29 6.37
C PHE A 273 -26.12 12.30 5.89
N THR A 274 -25.68 13.45 5.39
CA THR A 274 -26.57 14.48 4.84
C THR A 274 -25.96 15.03 3.55
N TRP A 275 -26.61 14.79 2.42
CA TRP A 275 -26.08 15.13 1.09
C TRP A 275 -26.00 16.64 0.81
N ARG A 276 -26.96 17.44 1.28
CA ARG A 276 -27.02 18.90 1.04
C ARG A 276 -26.91 19.33 -0.44
N GLY A 277 -27.12 18.43 -1.39
CA GLY A 277 -27.04 18.71 -2.83
C GLY A 277 -25.64 18.97 -3.39
N LEU A 278 -24.58 18.71 -2.61
CA LEU A 278 -23.21 18.92 -3.07
C LEU A 278 -22.71 17.78 -3.98
N PRO A 279 -21.74 18.01 -4.88
CA PRO A 279 -21.08 16.96 -5.65
C PRO A 279 -20.59 15.79 -4.78
N MET A 280 -20.65 14.58 -5.33
CA MET A 280 -20.20 13.34 -4.69
C MET A 280 -19.18 12.63 -5.57
N PHE A 281 -18.20 12.00 -4.95
CA PHE A 281 -17.14 11.26 -5.63
C PHE A 281 -17.00 9.87 -5.02
N ASN A 282 -16.72 8.89 -5.88
CA ASN A 282 -16.41 7.52 -5.47
C ASN A 282 -14.89 7.32 -5.47
N CYS A 283 -14.30 6.90 -4.36
CA CYS A 283 -12.88 6.64 -4.28
C CYS A 283 -12.64 5.23 -3.76
N VAL A 284 -11.87 4.43 -4.49
CA VAL A 284 -11.31 3.18 -3.97
C VAL A 284 -9.83 3.41 -3.70
N VAL A 285 -9.41 3.11 -2.48
CA VAL A 285 -8.02 3.23 -2.03
C VAL A 285 -7.45 1.83 -1.84
N THR A 286 -6.33 1.56 -2.49
CA THR A 286 -5.64 0.27 -2.45
C THR A 286 -4.31 0.39 -1.72
N LEU A 287 -3.87 -0.65 -1.01
CA LEU A 287 -2.59 -0.59 -0.29
C LEU A 287 -1.38 -0.47 -1.23
N GLU A 288 -1.40 -1.19 -2.36
CA GLU A 288 -0.38 -1.10 -3.39
C GLU A 288 -0.80 -0.18 -4.53
N ASN A 289 0.18 0.31 -5.30
CA ASN A 289 -0.13 0.98 -6.55
C ASN A 289 -0.45 -0.06 -7.65
N TRP A 290 -1.71 -0.06 -8.07
CA TRP A 290 -2.23 -0.93 -9.13
C TRP A 290 -1.86 -0.45 -10.53
N ARG A 291 -1.39 0.79 -10.70
CA ARG A 291 -0.87 1.36 -11.97
C ARG A 291 -1.79 1.16 -13.18
N ILE A 292 -3.11 1.14 -12.92
CA ILE A 292 -4.19 0.90 -13.90
C ILE A 292 -4.45 2.09 -14.84
N LYS A 293 -3.63 3.15 -14.81
CA LYS A 293 -3.84 4.36 -15.64
C LYS A 293 -3.63 4.14 -17.15
N SER A 294 -3.42 2.92 -17.63
CA SER A 294 -3.41 2.63 -19.06
C SER A 294 -4.83 2.77 -19.65
N PRO A 295 -5.00 3.31 -20.87
CA PRO A 295 -6.32 3.46 -21.49
C PRO A 295 -7.11 2.15 -21.57
N THR A 296 -6.44 1.03 -21.87
CA THR A 296 -7.05 -0.29 -21.95
C THR A 296 -7.61 -0.74 -20.60
N HIS A 297 -6.83 -0.63 -19.51
CA HIS A 297 -7.30 -1.06 -18.19
C HIS A 297 -8.40 -0.15 -17.64
N GLN A 298 -8.34 1.15 -17.91
CA GLN A 298 -9.41 2.09 -17.55
C GLN A 298 -10.71 1.75 -18.29
N THR A 299 -10.64 1.44 -19.58
CA THR A 299 -11.82 1.07 -20.38
C THR A 299 -12.46 -0.21 -19.85
N ASN A 300 -11.64 -1.23 -19.56
CA ASN A 300 -12.14 -2.49 -18.98
C ASN A 300 -12.77 -2.26 -17.59
N LEU A 301 -12.12 -1.46 -16.74
CA LEU A 301 -12.65 -1.13 -15.42
C LEU A 301 -14.01 -0.42 -15.51
N ASP A 302 -14.13 0.60 -16.38
CA ASP A 302 -15.40 1.30 -16.63
C ASP A 302 -16.50 0.34 -17.09
N GLN A 303 -16.20 -0.55 -18.05
CA GLN A 303 -17.16 -1.55 -18.53
C GLN A 303 -17.63 -2.49 -17.41
N PHE A 304 -16.71 -3.00 -16.57
CA PHE A 304 -17.05 -3.89 -15.47
C PHE A 304 -17.86 -3.19 -14.38
N ILE A 305 -17.53 -1.93 -14.07
CA ILE A 305 -18.33 -1.11 -13.13
C ILE A 305 -19.75 -0.94 -13.68
N ARG A 306 -19.91 -0.53 -14.95
CA ARG A 306 -21.23 -0.35 -15.57
C ARG A 306 -22.06 -1.62 -15.55
N ALA A 307 -21.44 -2.76 -15.87
CA ALA A 307 -22.09 -4.07 -15.81
C ALA A 307 -22.51 -4.44 -14.37
N GLY A 308 -21.67 -4.15 -13.38
CA GLY A 308 -21.99 -4.38 -11.97
C GLY A 308 -23.11 -3.47 -11.44
N LEU A 309 -23.14 -2.20 -11.84
CA LEU A 309 -24.20 -1.25 -11.50
C LEU A 309 -25.56 -1.66 -12.08
N ALA A 310 -25.57 -2.11 -13.34
CA ALA A 310 -26.79 -2.62 -13.97
C ALA A 310 -27.40 -3.80 -13.19
N LYS A 311 -26.57 -4.71 -12.67
CA LYS A 311 -27.03 -5.81 -11.79
C LYS A 311 -27.61 -5.35 -10.46
N LYS A 312 -27.25 -4.14 -10.00
CA LYS A 312 -27.78 -3.50 -8.78
C LYS A 312 -28.94 -2.55 -9.07
N ASN A 313 -29.43 -2.49 -10.32
CA ASN A 313 -30.45 -1.54 -10.78
C ASN A 313 -30.04 -0.06 -10.58
N ILE A 314 -28.74 0.24 -10.58
CA ILE A 314 -28.22 1.60 -10.57
C ILE A 314 -27.92 2.00 -12.03
N LEU A 315 -28.42 3.15 -12.47
CA LEU A 315 -28.21 3.64 -13.83
C LEU A 315 -26.71 3.84 -14.10
N PRO A 316 -26.13 3.24 -15.15
CA PRO A 316 -24.71 3.40 -15.48
C PRO A 316 -24.28 4.84 -15.78
N SER A 317 -25.22 5.75 -16.08
CA SER A 317 -24.95 7.17 -16.25
C SER A 317 -24.45 7.84 -14.96
N VAL A 318 -24.61 7.21 -13.79
CA VAL A 318 -24.12 7.74 -12.51
C VAL A 318 -22.62 8.02 -12.51
N LEU A 319 -21.83 7.35 -13.36
CA LEU A 319 -20.40 7.61 -13.52
C LEU A 319 -20.11 9.03 -14.02
N ASN A 320 -21.06 9.66 -14.73
CA ASN A 320 -20.93 11.03 -15.20
C ASN A 320 -21.20 12.04 -14.06
N ASP A 321 -22.13 11.71 -13.16
CA ASP A 321 -22.56 12.58 -12.06
C ASP A 321 -21.76 12.35 -10.76
N VAL A 322 -21.11 11.20 -10.66
CA VAL A 322 -20.28 10.74 -9.54
C VAL A 322 -19.03 10.10 -10.11
N PRO A 323 -18.04 10.92 -10.51
CA PRO A 323 -16.76 10.41 -11.00
C PRO A 323 -16.10 9.51 -9.95
N TYR A 324 -15.43 8.45 -10.42
CA TYR A 324 -14.67 7.57 -9.55
C TYR A 324 -13.15 7.78 -9.67
N ARG A 325 -12.42 7.47 -8.61
CA ARG A 325 -10.95 7.44 -8.60
C ARG A 325 -10.42 6.18 -7.94
N LEU A 326 -9.34 5.65 -8.50
CA LEU A 326 -8.52 4.62 -7.88
C LEU A 326 -7.23 5.29 -7.40
N LEU A 327 -6.98 5.23 -6.09
CA LEU A 327 -5.74 5.72 -5.49
C LEU A 327 -5.02 4.56 -4.79
N SER A 328 -3.71 4.58 -4.79
CA SER A 328 -2.92 3.87 -3.78
C SER A 328 -2.91 4.63 -2.46
N ALA A 329 -2.58 3.96 -1.36
CA ALA A 329 -2.39 4.59 -0.07
C ALA A 329 -1.37 5.74 -0.14
N GLN A 330 -0.28 5.52 -0.88
CA GLN A 330 0.73 6.55 -1.14
C GLN A 330 0.14 7.77 -1.88
N GLU A 331 -0.69 7.55 -2.90
CA GLU A 331 -1.34 8.66 -3.60
C GLU A 331 -2.34 9.38 -2.70
N LEU A 332 -3.08 8.66 -1.85
CA LEU A 332 -4.00 9.28 -0.91
C LEU A 332 -3.28 10.15 0.13
N GLU A 333 -2.13 9.73 0.64
CA GLU A 333 -1.30 10.55 1.56
C GLU A 333 -0.98 11.93 0.98
N LEU A 334 -0.82 12.02 -0.34
CA LEU A 334 -0.58 13.27 -1.06
C LEU A 334 -1.89 14.02 -1.37
N VAL A 335 -2.88 13.30 -1.91
CA VAL A 335 -4.18 13.86 -2.30
C VAL A 335 -4.94 14.43 -1.10
N ALA A 336 -4.82 13.84 0.09
CA ALA A 336 -5.44 14.38 1.30
C ALA A 336 -4.83 15.74 1.69
N GLN A 337 -3.52 15.91 1.51
CA GLN A 337 -2.85 17.19 1.73
C GLN A 337 -3.22 18.22 0.66
N ASP A 338 -3.36 17.81 -0.60
CA ASP A 338 -3.86 18.68 -1.67
C ASP A 338 -5.34 19.05 -1.43
N THR A 339 -6.14 18.13 -0.89
CA THR A 339 -7.55 18.36 -0.49
C THR A 339 -7.65 19.41 0.60
N THR A 340 -6.71 19.42 1.55
CA THR A 340 -6.64 20.46 2.58
C THR A 340 -6.48 21.87 2.00
N ARG A 341 -5.77 22.00 0.87
CA ARG A 341 -5.48 23.31 0.26
C ARG A 341 -6.59 23.78 -0.68
N HIS A 342 -7.25 22.86 -1.37
CA HIS A 342 -8.11 23.20 -2.52
C HIS A 342 -9.55 22.70 -2.39
N GLY A 343 -9.85 21.92 -1.35
CA GLY A 343 -11.16 21.29 -1.13
C GLY A 343 -11.37 20.01 -1.92
N VAL A 344 -12.50 19.34 -1.64
CA VAL A 344 -12.88 18.04 -2.21
C VAL A 344 -13.09 18.13 -3.73
N VAL A 345 -13.92 19.08 -4.20
CA VAL A 345 -14.28 19.14 -5.63
C VAL A 345 -13.06 19.39 -6.51
N ALA A 346 -12.19 20.33 -6.15
CA ALA A 346 -11.01 20.66 -6.95
C ALA A 346 -10.10 19.43 -7.15
N ASN A 347 -9.93 18.61 -6.12
CA ASN A 347 -9.04 17.45 -6.18
C ASN A 347 -9.67 16.22 -6.83
N PHE A 348 -10.98 16.02 -6.70
CA PHE A 348 -11.64 14.81 -7.20
C PHE A 348 -12.34 14.99 -8.55
N ALA A 349 -12.64 16.23 -8.98
CA ALA A 349 -13.22 16.50 -10.29
C ALA A 349 -12.18 16.83 -11.38
N LEU A 350 -11.04 17.46 -11.04
CA LEU A 350 -10.09 18.04 -12.00
C LEU A 350 -8.62 17.68 -11.67
N GLU A 351 -8.15 16.49 -12.07
CA GLU A 351 -6.80 15.98 -11.75
C GLU A 351 -5.63 16.89 -12.22
N SER A 352 -5.85 17.73 -13.23
CA SER A 352 -4.83 18.57 -13.87
C SER A 352 -4.80 20.03 -13.41
N ALA A 353 -5.78 20.49 -12.62
CA ALA A 353 -5.94 21.92 -12.32
C ALA A 353 -5.35 22.36 -10.96
N VAL A 354 -4.84 21.40 -10.18
CA VAL A 354 -4.48 21.63 -8.78
C VAL A 354 -2.96 21.77 -8.62
N THR A 355 -2.54 22.84 -7.95
CA THR A 355 -1.14 23.01 -7.56
C THR A 355 -0.79 21.98 -6.48
N ARG A 356 0.19 21.13 -6.79
CA ARG A 356 0.68 20.06 -5.92
C ARG A 356 1.77 20.56 -5.00
N GLY A 357 1.80 20.02 -3.78
CA GLY A 357 2.90 20.23 -2.83
C GLY A 357 3.03 21.68 -2.29
N PRO A 358 4.00 21.94 -1.40
CA PRO A 358 4.95 20.99 -0.81
C PRO A 358 4.26 20.02 0.17
N TYR A 359 4.68 18.76 0.15
CA TYR A 359 4.11 17.70 1.00
C TYR A 359 4.85 17.58 2.32
N LYS A 360 4.11 17.37 3.41
CA LYS A 360 4.62 17.10 4.74
C LYS A 360 4.60 15.59 5.00
N GLN A 361 5.52 15.14 5.85
CA GLN A 361 5.47 13.79 6.42
C GLN A 361 4.31 13.73 7.41
N LEU A 362 3.31 12.87 7.17
CA LEU A 362 2.11 12.78 8.01
C LEU A 362 2.39 12.12 9.38
N PHE A 363 3.34 11.19 9.44
CA PHE A 363 3.61 10.40 10.64
C PHE A 363 5.08 10.46 11.08
N PRO A 364 5.63 11.65 11.39
CA PRO A 364 7.04 11.79 11.72
C PRO A 364 7.44 11.03 13.00
N SER A 365 6.48 10.73 13.89
CA SER A 365 6.73 10.01 15.15
C SER A 365 6.80 8.49 14.99
N THR A 366 6.38 7.92 13.85
CA THR A 366 6.30 6.45 13.70
C THR A 366 7.66 5.76 13.87
N LEU A 367 8.73 6.27 13.25
CA LEU A 367 10.06 5.70 13.48
C LEU A 367 10.52 5.88 14.93
N PRO A 368 10.39 7.08 15.56
CA PRO A 368 10.71 7.24 16.97
C PRO A 368 9.97 6.30 17.92
N GLU A 369 8.70 6.04 17.67
CA GLU A 369 7.85 5.13 18.46
C GLU A 369 8.28 3.67 18.32
N LEU A 370 8.65 3.25 17.10
CA LEU A 370 9.18 1.90 16.86
C LEU A 370 10.59 1.71 17.42
N LEU A 371 11.39 2.78 17.44
CA LEU A 371 12.82 2.76 17.75
C LEU A 371 13.18 3.77 18.87
N PRO A 372 12.62 3.62 20.08
CA PRO A 372 12.78 4.61 21.14
C PRO A 372 14.25 4.78 21.58
N GLU A 373 15.04 3.70 21.56
CA GLU A 373 16.47 3.76 21.92
C GLU A 373 17.31 4.54 20.90
N MET A 374 16.95 4.48 19.60
CA MET A 374 17.63 5.27 18.56
C MET A 374 17.24 6.75 18.63
N SER A 375 16.01 7.04 19.04
CA SER A 375 15.51 8.41 19.25
C SER A 375 16.21 9.13 20.37
N ARG A 376 16.45 8.45 21.50
CA ARG A 376 17.17 9.04 22.65
C ARG A 376 18.61 9.45 22.32
N ARG A 377 19.19 8.89 21.25
CA ARG A 377 20.54 9.22 20.78
C ARG A 377 20.58 10.31 19.70
N GLY A 378 19.44 10.93 19.37
CA GLY A 378 19.36 12.01 18.37
C GLY A 378 19.48 11.56 16.91
N ALA A 379 19.40 10.25 16.62
CA ALA A 379 19.66 9.70 15.29
C ALA A 379 18.61 10.08 14.23
N PHE A 380 17.38 10.42 14.63
CA PHE A 380 16.31 10.76 13.69
C PHE A 380 16.31 12.25 13.29
N THR A 381 17.05 13.10 13.99
CA THR A 381 17.17 14.53 13.67
C THR A 381 17.92 14.74 12.34
N GLU A 382 18.88 13.87 12.00
CA GLU A 382 19.62 13.89 10.71
C GLU A 382 18.85 13.22 9.55
N VAL A 383 18.10 12.15 9.82
CA VAL A 383 17.29 11.44 8.80
C VAL A 383 16.16 12.34 8.27
N THR A 384 15.56 13.15 9.16
CA THR A 384 14.57 14.15 8.78
C THR A 384 15.19 15.33 8.02
N TYR A 385 16.50 15.56 8.17
CA TYR A 385 17.25 16.62 7.48
C TYR A 385 17.60 16.20 6.04
N LEU A 386 18.01 14.95 5.82
CA LEU A 386 18.25 14.40 4.47
C LEU A 386 16.96 14.33 3.63
N ALA A 387 15.81 14.05 4.25
CA ALA A 387 14.50 14.06 3.58
C ALA A 387 13.98 15.50 3.26
N LYS A 388 14.54 16.54 3.88
CA LYS A 388 14.18 17.95 3.64
C LYS A 388 14.95 18.61 2.49
N HIS A 389 15.99 17.96 1.96
CA HIS A 389 16.93 18.59 1.03
C HIS A 389 17.07 17.89 -0.33
N HIS A 390 16.14 16.99 -0.68
CA HIS A 390 15.95 16.58 -2.07
C HIS A 390 14.85 17.44 -2.71
N PRO A 391 15.19 18.31 -3.68
CA PRO A 391 14.18 19.04 -4.43
C PRO A 391 13.45 18.01 -5.30
N TYR A 392 12.14 17.89 -5.09
CA TYR A 392 11.24 17.39 -6.11
C TYR A 392 11.22 18.46 -7.22
N GLU A 393 12.10 18.31 -8.21
CA GLU A 393 11.99 19.02 -9.50
C GLU A 393 11.15 18.20 -10.49
#